data_AF-A0A9D6LN98-F1
#
_entry.id   AF-A0A9D6LN98-F1
#
_cell.length_a   1.000
_cell.length_b   1.000
_cell.length_c   1.000
_cell.angle_alpha   90.00
_cell.angle_beta   90.00
_cell.angle_gamma   90.00
#
_symmetry.space_group_name_H-M   'P 1'
#
loop_
_entity.id
_entity.type
_entity.pdbx_description
1 polymer ?
#
loop_
_entity_poly.entity_id
_entity_poly.type
_entity_poly.pdbx_seq_one_letter_code
_entity_poly.pdbx_strand_id
1 'polypeptide(L)'
;MPHKKTWHRTHRESLTLAQRISDGLANGMGSWTFIIVQTIIVICWMILNLVAYMQHWDPYPFILLNLLFSTQAAYAAPIIMMSQNRQNDRDRHQAEADYETNTKAKLEIEDLQKNLARIEQVKLDRIIALLEKDERNEAPRA
;
A
#
# COMPACT_ATOMS: atom_id res chain seq x y z
N MET A 1 -18.97 0.37 27.72
CA MET A 1 -18.95 0.30 26.23
C MET A 1 -17.72 -0.50 25.82
N PRO A 2 -17.86 -1.69 25.20
CA PRO A 2 -16.71 -2.51 24.85
C PRO A 2 -15.94 -1.85 23.70
N HIS A 3 -14.69 -1.50 23.96
CA HIS A 3 -13.75 -0.95 22.99
C HIS A 3 -13.60 -1.96 21.82
N LYS A 4 -14.22 -1.66 20.66
CA LYS A 4 -14.00 -2.44 19.44
C LYS A 4 -12.49 -2.54 19.22
N LYS A 5 -11.96 -3.77 19.20
CA LYS A 5 -10.56 -4.02 18.89
C LYS A 5 -10.30 -3.52 17.47
N THR A 6 -9.38 -2.58 17.31
CA THR A 6 -8.93 -2.08 16.01
C THR A 6 -8.37 -3.23 15.17
N TRP A 7 -8.72 -3.30 13.89
CA TRP A 7 -8.36 -4.38 12.96
C TRP A 7 -6.85 -4.65 12.88
N HIS A 8 -6.03 -3.63 13.16
CA HIS A 8 -4.57 -3.70 13.25
C HIS A 8 -4.07 -4.67 14.34
N ARG A 9 -4.83 -4.90 15.41
CA ARG A 9 -4.42 -5.74 16.55
C ARG A 9 -4.71 -7.22 16.28
N THR A 10 -5.84 -7.52 15.66
CA THR A 10 -6.24 -8.90 15.31
C THR A 10 -5.38 -9.51 14.19
N HIS A 11 -4.86 -8.69 13.26
CA HIS A 11 -3.98 -9.16 12.18
C HIS A 11 -2.54 -9.47 12.63
N ARG A 12 -2.07 -8.93 13.77
CA ARG A 12 -0.74 -9.26 14.31
C ARG A 12 -0.73 -10.55 15.14
N GLU A 13 -1.88 -10.95 15.68
CA GLU A 13 -2.00 -12.11 16.57
C GLU A 13 -2.14 -13.45 15.84
N SER A 14 -2.45 -13.45 14.53
CA SER A 14 -2.54 -14.66 13.69
C SER A 14 -1.31 -14.91 12.82
N LEU A 15 -0.26 -14.09 12.91
CA LEU A 15 0.99 -14.33 12.20
C LEU A 15 1.75 -15.46 12.91
N THR A 16 1.60 -16.68 12.39
CA THR A 16 2.47 -17.80 12.78
C THR A 16 3.94 -17.40 12.63
N LEU A 17 4.83 -17.96 13.45
CA LEU A 17 6.28 -17.70 13.39
C LEU A 17 6.83 -17.78 11.97
N ALA A 18 6.34 -18.75 11.18
CA ALA A 18 6.64 -18.91 9.77
C ALA A 18 6.24 -17.68 8.94
N GLN A 19 5.06 -17.12 9.13
CA GLN A 19 4.60 -15.93 8.40
C GLN A 19 5.41 -14.67 8.72
N ARG A 20 5.88 -14.52 9.97
CA ARG A 20 6.75 -13.40 10.37
C ARG A 20 8.15 -13.54 9.77
N ILE A 21 8.69 -14.77 9.70
CA ILE A 21 9.96 -15.07 9.05
C ILE A 21 9.84 -14.87 7.53
N SER A 22 8.78 -15.38 6.89
CA SER A 22 8.50 -15.17 5.47
C SER A 22 8.42 -13.69 5.10
N ASP A 23 7.79 -12.86 5.94
CA ASP A 23 7.71 -11.41 5.70
C ASP A 23 9.07 -10.71 5.83
N GLY A 24 9.87 -11.13 6.80
CA GLY A 24 11.24 -10.64 6.95
C GLY A 24 12.12 -11.04 5.77
N LEU A 25 12.03 -12.30 5.32
CA LEU A 25 12.78 -12.83 4.18
C LEU A 25 12.35 -12.19 2.86
N ALA A 26 11.04 -12.01 2.62
CA ALA A 26 10.53 -11.37 1.41
C ALA A 26 10.93 -9.89 1.32
N ASN A 27 10.86 -9.15 2.42
CA ASN A 27 11.34 -7.77 2.46
C ASN A 27 12.87 -7.68 2.36
N GLY A 28 13.59 -8.67 2.88
CA GLY A 28 15.06 -8.76 2.81
C GLY A 28 15.60 -9.11 1.42
N MET A 29 14.94 -10.00 0.68
CA MET A 29 15.33 -10.38 -0.69
C MET A 29 15.29 -9.21 -1.69
N GLY A 30 14.54 -8.15 -1.40
CA GLY A 30 14.49 -6.93 -2.21
C GLY A 30 15.57 -5.89 -1.88
N SER A 31 16.43 -6.13 -0.88
CA SER A 31 17.43 -5.15 -0.46
C SER A 31 18.75 -5.30 -1.23
N TRP A 32 19.31 -4.18 -1.67
CA TRP A 32 20.65 -4.11 -2.27
C TRP A 32 21.75 -4.71 -1.36
N THR A 33 21.56 -4.65 -0.04
CA THR A 33 22.49 -5.22 0.94
C THR A 33 22.53 -6.76 0.89
N PHE A 34 21.40 -7.42 0.61
CA PHE A 34 21.31 -8.87 0.51
C PHE A 34 22.10 -9.41 -0.69
N ILE A 35 21.97 -8.73 -1.86
CA ILE A 35 22.68 -9.11 -3.09
C ILE A 35 24.19 -9.03 -2.89
N ILE A 36 24.69 -7.98 -2.22
CA ILE A 36 26.13 -7.79 -1.96
C ILE A 36 26.66 -8.90 -1.05
N VAL A 37 25.98 -9.17 0.07
CA VAL A 37 26.39 -10.24 1.02
C VAL A 37 26.36 -11.61 0.35
N GLN A 38 25.30 -11.94 -0.40
CA GLN A 38 25.19 -13.20 -1.13
C GLN A 38 26.33 -13.38 -2.13
N THR A 39 26.67 -12.32 -2.87
CA THR A 39 27.76 -12.35 -3.86
C THR A 39 29.11 -12.60 -3.19
N ILE A 40 29.39 -11.96 -2.05
CA ILE A 40 30.62 -12.18 -1.28
C ILE A 40 30.70 -13.64 -0.80
N ILE A 41 29.60 -14.20 -0.27
CA ILE A 41 29.57 -15.59 0.20
C ILE A 41 29.89 -16.56 -0.93
N VAL A 42 29.32 -16.36 -2.13
CA VAL A 42 29.59 -17.19 -3.31
C VAL A 42 31.05 -17.12 -3.71
N ILE A 43 31.61 -15.91 -3.79
CA ILE A 43 33.02 -15.71 -4.16
C ILE A 43 33.94 -16.37 -3.13
N CYS A 44 33.67 -16.19 -1.83
CA CYS A 44 34.41 -16.86 -0.77
C CYS A 44 34.33 -18.39 -0.88
N TRP A 45 33.14 -18.95 -1.15
CA TRP A 45 32.94 -20.38 -1.32
C TRP A 45 33.71 -20.95 -2.51
N MET A 46 33.71 -20.23 -3.64
CA MET A 46 34.48 -20.58 -4.83
C MET A 46 35.99 -20.57 -4.54
N ILE A 47 36.50 -19.52 -3.88
CA ILE A 47 37.93 -19.41 -3.52
C ILE A 47 38.34 -20.54 -2.56
N LEU A 48 37.51 -20.83 -1.54
CA LEU A 48 37.80 -21.88 -0.56
C LEU A 48 37.86 -23.26 -1.23
N ASN A 49 36.93 -23.56 -2.16
CA ASN A 49 36.96 -24.80 -2.93
C ASN A 49 38.14 -24.88 -3.91
N LEU A 50 38.56 -23.76 -4.50
CA LEU A 50 39.72 -23.71 -5.40
C LEU A 50 41.05 -23.91 -4.66
N VAL A 51 41.16 -23.39 -3.42
CA VAL A 51 42.37 -23.47 -2.59
C VAL A 51 42.45 -24.79 -1.79
N ALA A 52 41.31 -25.47 -1.57
CA ALA A 52 41.24 -26.78 -0.93
C ALA A 52 41.79 -27.90 -1.86
N TYR A 53 43.10 -27.89 -2.08
CA TYR A 53 43.84 -28.72 -3.04
C TYR A 53 43.83 -30.24 -2.73
N MET A 54 43.41 -30.66 -1.53
CA MET A 54 43.52 -32.08 -1.10
C MET A 54 42.21 -32.87 -1.09
N GLN A 55 41.04 -32.23 -1.08
CA GLN A 55 39.74 -32.91 -1.11
C GLN A 55 38.79 -32.05 -1.96
N HIS A 56 38.74 -32.34 -3.26
CA HIS A 56 37.84 -31.69 -4.22
C HIS A 56 36.38 -32.02 -3.86
N TRP A 57 35.81 -31.30 -2.90
CA TRP A 57 34.44 -31.50 -2.42
C TRP A 57 33.41 -31.01 -3.44
N ASP A 58 33.74 -30.00 -4.24
CA ASP A 58 32.92 -29.52 -5.36
C ASP A 58 33.80 -29.14 -6.59
N PRO A 59 34.23 -30.13 -7.40
CA PRO A 59 34.99 -29.89 -8.62
C PRO A 59 34.22 -29.03 -9.63
N TYR A 60 34.93 -28.30 -10.50
CA TYR A 60 34.31 -27.57 -11.61
C TYR A 60 33.44 -28.52 -12.45
N PRO A 61 32.12 -28.28 -12.62
CA PRO A 61 31.41 -26.99 -12.63
C PRO A 61 30.49 -26.72 -11.40
N PHE A 62 30.98 -26.92 -10.17
CA PHE A 62 30.31 -26.58 -8.89
C PHE A 62 28.84 -27.08 -8.80
N ILE A 63 28.64 -28.39 -8.92
CA ILE A 63 27.31 -29.01 -9.00
C ILE A 63 26.51 -28.81 -7.71
N LEU A 64 27.17 -28.80 -6.55
CA LEU A 64 26.50 -28.63 -5.26
C LEU A 64 26.03 -27.19 -5.09
N LEU A 65 26.85 -26.22 -5.48
CA LEU A 65 26.46 -24.81 -5.48
C LEU A 65 25.27 -24.58 -6.41
N ASN A 66 25.31 -25.14 -7.63
CA ASN A 66 24.20 -25.04 -8.56
C ASN A 66 22.89 -25.61 -7.97
N LEU A 67 22.95 -26.80 -7.38
CA LEU A 67 21.81 -27.45 -6.73
C LEU A 67 21.23 -26.61 -5.58
N LEU A 68 22.11 -26.02 -4.77
CA LEU A 68 21.71 -25.16 -3.65
C LEU A 68 20.98 -23.91 -4.14
N PHE A 69 21.49 -23.26 -5.19
CA PHE A 69 20.84 -22.08 -5.79
C PHE A 69 19.50 -22.43 -6.43
N SER A 70 19.40 -23.54 -7.15
CA SER A 70 18.13 -24.00 -7.72
C SER A 70 17.10 -24.25 -6.63
N THR A 71 17.50 -24.89 -5.53
CA THR A 71 16.63 -25.15 -4.39
C THR A 71 16.23 -23.85 -3.69
N GLN A 72 17.19 -22.92 -3.48
CA GLN A 72 16.94 -21.60 -2.91
C GLN A 72 15.90 -20.83 -3.71
N ALA A 73 16.02 -20.82 -5.05
CA ALA A 73 15.05 -20.18 -5.93
C ALA A 73 13.67 -20.85 -5.86
N ALA A 74 13.63 -22.18 -5.81
CA ALA A 74 12.38 -22.93 -5.69
C ALA A 74 11.61 -22.63 -4.38
N TYR A 75 12.31 -22.42 -3.26
CA TYR A 75 11.69 -21.99 -2.00
C TYR A 75 11.37 -20.48 -1.95
N ALA A 76 12.13 -19.65 -2.67
CA ALA A 76 11.88 -18.21 -2.73
C ALA A 76 10.52 -17.91 -3.38
N ALA A 77 10.20 -18.56 -4.50
CA ALA A 77 8.95 -18.32 -5.25
C ALA A 77 7.67 -18.41 -4.41
N PRO A 78 7.39 -19.49 -3.64
CA PRO A 78 6.19 -19.58 -2.82
C PRO A 78 6.20 -18.60 -1.63
N ILE A 79 7.37 -18.32 -1.04
CA ILE A 79 7.49 -17.35 0.06
C ILE A 79 7.14 -15.94 -0.44
N ILE A 80 7.68 -15.57 -1.61
CA ILE A 80 7.38 -14.31 -2.28
C ILE A 80 5.88 -14.25 -2.63
N MET A 81 5.31 -15.32 -3.17
CA MET A 81 3.88 -15.38 -3.51
C MET A 81 2.98 -15.24 -2.27
N MET A 82 3.34 -15.85 -1.14
CA MET A 82 2.61 -15.68 0.13
C MET A 82 2.72 -14.24 0.65
N SER A 83 3.90 -13.62 0.55
CA SER A 83 4.11 -12.21 0.89
C SER A 83 3.25 -11.30 0.03
N GLN A 84 3.25 -11.53 -1.29
CA GLN A 84 2.47 -10.78 -2.27
C GLN A 84 0.97 -10.94 -2.04
N ASN A 85 0.46 -12.16 -1.82
CA ASN A 85 -0.96 -12.38 -1.57
C ASN A 85 -1.45 -11.56 -0.36
N ARG A 86 -0.65 -11.52 0.71
CA ARG A 86 -0.96 -10.73 1.90
C ARG A 86 -0.83 -9.21 1.66
N GLN A 87 0.10 -8.77 0.82
CA GLN A 87 0.18 -7.36 0.40
C GLN A 87 -1.07 -6.96 -0.39
N ASN A 88 -1.46 -7.75 -1.39
CA ASN A 88 -2.64 -7.53 -2.20
C ASN A 88 -3.94 -7.48 -1.37
N ASP A 89 -4.08 -8.36 -0.37
CA ASP A 89 -5.25 -8.33 0.51
C ASP A 89 -5.34 -7.02 1.30
N ARG A 90 -4.21 -6.50 1.81
CA ARG A 90 -4.16 -5.20 2.49
C ARG A 90 -4.47 -4.06 1.53
N ASP A 91 -3.88 -4.09 0.33
CA ASP A 91 -4.08 -3.05 -0.68
C ASP A 91 -5.54 -3.01 -1.14
N ARG A 92 -6.19 -4.17 -1.26
CA ARG A 92 -7.63 -4.25 -1.58
C ARG A 92 -8.48 -3.61 -0.50
N HIS A 93 -8.23 -3.92 0.77
CA HIS A 93 -8.97 -3.31 1.89
C HIS A 93 -8.74 -1.80 1.98
N GLN A 94 -7.52 -1.33 1.72
CA GLN A 94 -7.23 0.10 1.66
C GLN A 94 -8.01 0.75 0.51
N ALA A 95 -8.00 0.14 -0.68
CA ALA A 95 -8.74 0.65 -1.84
C ALA A 95 -10.26 0.71 -1.60
N GLU A 96 -10.83 -0.29 -0.92
CA GLU A 96 -12.25 -0.28 -0.53
C GLU A 96 -12.57 0.86 0.44
N ALA A 97 -11.74 1.08 1.46
CA ALA A 97 -11.92 2.17 2.43
C ALA A 97 -11.77 3.56 1.77
N ASP A 98 -10.80 3.71 0.87
CA ASP A 98 -10.60 4.93 0.10
C ASP A 98 -11.78 5.19 -0.84
N TYR A 99 -12.33 4.14 -1.48
CA TYR A 99 -13.51 4.23 -2.32
C TYR A 99 -14.75 4.72 -1.54
N GLU A 100 -15.01 4.15 -0.36
CA GLU A 100 -16.12 4.59 0.50
C GLU A 100 -15.96 6.04 0.94
N THR A 101 -14.74 6.43 1.33
CA THR A 101 -14.45 7.81 1.75
C THR A 101 -14.64 8.79 0.61
N ASN A 102 -14.14 8.47 -0.57
CA ASN A 102 -14.31 9.30 -1.77
C ASN A 102 -15.78 9.42 -2.18
N THR A 103 -16.56 8.34 -2.06
CA THR A 103 -18.00 8.36 -2.36
C THR A 103 -18.76 9.26 -1.39
N LYS A 104 -18.45 9.19 -0.09
CA LYS A 104 -19.04 10.08 0.92
C LYS A 104 -18.65 11.54 0.68
N ALA A 105 -17.37 11.81 0.44
CA ALA A 105 -16.89 13.14 0.13
C ALA A 105 -17.58 13.72 -1.12
N LYS A 106 -17.79 12.91 -2.17
CA LYS A 106 -18.54 13.32 -3.36
C LYS A 106 -19.97 13.74 -3.00
N LEU A 107 -20.69 12.94 -2.21
CA LEU A 107 -22.05 13.26 -1.78
C LEU A 107 -22.11 14.55 -0.95
N GLU A 108 -21.15 14.74 -0.03
CA GLU A 108 -21.04 15.97 0.76
C GLU A 108 -20.78 17.20 -0.12
N ILE A 109 -19.90 17.07 -1.14
CA ILE A 109 -19.66 18.15 -2.11
C ILE A 109 -20.93 18.47 -2.91
N GLU A 110 -21.67 17.46 -3.38
CA GLU A 110 -22.93 17.67 -4.09
C GLU A 110 -23.98 18.38 -3.21
N ASP A 111 -24.05 18.06 -1.92
CA ASP A 111 -24.94 18.75 -0.99
C ASP A 111 -24.51 20.20 -0.73
N LEU A 112 -23.21 20.43 -0.53
CA LEU A 112 -22.64 21.78 -0.40
C LEU A 112 -22.93 22.63 -1.65
N GLN A 113 -22.79 22.07 -2.85
CA GLN A 113 -23.13 22.76 -4.10
C GLN A 113 -24.61 23.13 -4.18
N LYS A 114 -25.51 22.22 -3.79
CA LYS A 114 -26.96 22.51 -3.73
C LYS A 114 -27.28 23.62 -2.73
N ASN A 115 -26.64 23.60 -1.57
CA ASN A 115 -26.84 24.62 -0.54
C ASN A 115 -26.29 25.98 -0.99
N LEU A 116 -25.13 26.02 -1.65
CA LEU A 116 -24.57 27.24 -2.24
C LEU A 116 -25.51 27.81 -3.32
N ALA A 117 -25.96 26.98 -4.27
CA ALA A 117 -26.89 27.40 -5.30
C ALA A 117 -28.20 27.96 -4.70
N ARG A 118 -28.73 27.34 -3.64
CA ARG A 118 -29.90 27.85 -2.92
C ARG A 118 -29.64 29.22 -2.31
N ILE A 119 -28.49 29.41 -1.65
CA ILE A 119 -28.11 30.70 -1.05
C ILE A 119 -27.97 31.78 -2.13
N GLU A 120 -27.37 31.45 -3.28
CA GLU A 120 -27.24 32.36 -4.42
C GLU A 120 -28.61 32.82 -4.94
N GLN A 121 -29.55 31.89 -5.15
CA GLN A 121 -30.91 32.20 -5.58
C GLN A 121 -31.63 33.12 -4.58
N VAL A 122 -31.59 32.77 -3.29
CA VAL A 122 -32.23 33.59 -2.23
C VAL A 122 -31.63 35.00 -2.16
N LYS A 123 -30.31 35.13 -2.33
CA LYS A 123 -29.65 36.45 -2.37
C LYS A 123 -30.07 37.25 -3.60
N LEU A 124 -30.17 36.61 -4.75
CA LEU A 124 -30.60 37.26 -6.00
C LEU A 124 -32.04 37.77 -5.89
N ASP A 125 -32.96 36.93 -5.42
CA ASP A 125 -34.36 37.31 -5.16
C ASP A 125 -34.45 38.51 -4.21
N ARG A 126 -33.61 38.52 -3.16
CA ARG A 126 -33.59 39.63 -2.20
C ARG A 126 -33.09 40.92 -2.82
N ILE A 127 -32.08 40.86 -3.67
CA ILE A 127 -31.57 42.04 -4.40
C ILE A 127 -32.64 42.60 -5.33
N ILE A 128 -33.32 41.74 -6.12
CA ILE A 128 -34.40 42.15 -7.02
C ILE A 128 -35.53 42.84 -6.23
N ALA A 129 -35.95 42.24 -5.12
CA ALA A 129 -37.00 42.81 -4.27
C ALA A 129 -36.62 44.18 -3.65
N LEU A 130 -35.34 44.40 -3.35
CA LEU A 130 -34.83 45.70 -2.89
C LEU A 130 -34.83 46.74 -4.02
N LEU A 131 -34.38 46.36 -5.22
CA LEU A 131 -34.40 47.23 -6.40
C LEU A 131 -35.82 47.66 -6.77
N GLU A 132 -36.79 46.74 -6.81
CA GLU A 132 -38.20 47.09 -7.08
C GLU A 132 -38.80 48.02 -6.01
N LYS A 133 -38.35 47.89 -4.75
CA LYS A 133 -38.83 48.73 -3.65
C LYS A 133 -38.30 50.15 -3.78
N ASP A 134 -37.04 50.32 -4.17
CA ASP A 134 -36.44 51.63 -4.44
C ASP A 134 -37.12 52.29 -5.64
N GLU A 135 -37.33 51.57 -6.76
CA GLU A 135 -38.07 52.08 -7.92
C GLU A 135 -39.50 52.54 -7.56
N ARG A 136 -40.22 51.78 -6.73
CA ARG A 136 -41.55 52.19 -6.22
C ARG A 136 -41.52 53.42 -5.31
N ASN A 137 -40.44 53.63 -4.56
CA ASN A 137 -40.28 54.78 -3.68
C ASN A 137 -39.89 56.06 -4.45
N GLU A 138 -39.27 55.89 -5.62
CA GLU A 138 -38.94 56.98 -6.56
C GLU A 138 -40.10 57.32 -7.51
N ALA A 139 -41.07 56.41 -7.69
CA ALA A 139 -42.31 56.69 -8.40
C ALA A 139 -43.10 57.84 -7.71
N PRO A 140 -43.52 58.88 -8.45
CA PRO A 140 -43.68 60.23 -7.90
C PRO A 140 -44.85 60.37 -6.92
N ARG A 141 -44.57 61.03 -5.79
CA ARG A 141 -45.56 61.86 -5.08
C ARG A 141 -45.85 63.09 -5.95
N ALA A 142 -46.67 62.92 -6.98
CA ALA A 142 -47.21 64.00 -7.80
C ALA A 142 -48.73 63.93 -7.76
#